data_AF-A0A2G0WA30-F1
#
_entry.id   AF-A0A2G0WA30-F1
#
_cell.length_a   1.000
_cell.length_b   1.000
_cell.length_c   1.000
_cell.angle_alpha   90.00
_cell.angle_beta   90.00
_cell.angle_gamma   90.00
#
_symmetry.space_group_name_H-M   'P 1'
#
loop_
_entity.id
_entity.type
_entity.pdbx_description
1 polymer ?
#
loop_
_entity_poly.entity_id
_entity_poly.type
_entity_poly.pdbx_seq_one_letter_code
_entity_poly.pdbx_strand_id
1 'polypeptide(L)'
;MKVVLEAGSELTLKAGGSFIKIDGSGVVFSGPVVNVNTGGSPGSGTPTAPLLPGVLKQADGDKAGAVLTPAQINTLKRNAPFCEECEKCKDGACAI
;
A
#
# COMPACT_ATOMS: atom_id res chain seq x y z
N MET A 1 47.84 -31.75 0.41
CA MET A 1 48.70 -30.79 -0.32
C MET A 1 48.03 -29.42 -0.26
N LYS A 2 48.73 -28.36 0.16
CA LYS A 2 48.20 -26.99 0.28
C LYS A 2 49.10 -26.07 -0.54
N VAL A 3 48.50 -25.22 -1.37
CA VAL A 3 49.21 -24.16 -2.09
C VAL A 3 48.78 -22.83 -1.50
N VAL A 4 49.75 -21.97 -1.17
CA VAL A 4 49.52 -20.61 -0.68
C VAL A 4 50.25 -19.66 -1.63
N LEU A 5 49.54 -18.68 -2.17
CA LEU A 5 50.05 -17.66 -3.07
C LEU A 5 49.95 -16.32 -2.34
N GLU A 6 51.09 -15.70 -2.08
CA GLU A 6 51.18 -14.40 -1.42
C GLU A 6 51.65 -13.35 -2.42
N ALA A 7 51.00 -12.19 -2.41
CA ALA A 7 51.38 -11.04 -3.23
C ALA A 7 51.38 -9.77 -2.37
N GLY A 8 52.29 -8.84 -2.67
CA GLY A 8 52.47 -7.63 -1.87
C GLY A 8 51.37 -6.58 -2.08
N SER A 9 51.14 -6.18 -3.33
CA SER A 9 50.15 -5.14 -3.68
C SER A 9 48.93 -5.71 -4.40
N GLU A 10 49.14 -6.69 -5.28
CA GLU A 10 48.09 -7.27 -6.12
C GLU A 10 48.44 -8.71 -6.54
N LEU A 11 47.45 -9.61 -6.52
CA LEU A 11 47.52 -10.93 -7.14
C LEU A 11 46.54 -11.01 -8.32
N THR A 12 47.05 -11.34 -9.51
CA THR A 12 46.23 -11.50 -10.72
C THR A 12 46.39 -12.89 -11.34
N LEU A 13 45.28 -13.61 -11.53
CA LEU A 13 45.18 -14.87 -12.26
C LEU A 13 44.52 -14.62 -13.61
N LYS A 14 45.14 -14.99 -14.72
CA LYS A 14 44.60 -14.77 -16.08
C LYS A 14 44.53 -16.06 -16.87
N ALA A 15 43.39 -16.33 -17.51
CA ALA A 15 43.19 -17.48 -18.38
C ALA A 15 42.13 -17.18 -19.45
N GLY A 16 42.42 -17.47 -20.72
CA GLY A 16 41.43 -17.38 -21.81
C GLY A 16 40.71 -16.03 -21.94
N GLY A 17 41.40 -14.92 -21.68
CA GLY A 17 40.81 -13.57 -21.69
C GLY A 17 40.02 -13.20 -20.43
N SER A 18 39.83 -14.13 -19.50
CA SER A 18 39.26 -13.88 -18.17
C SER A 18 40.36 -13.60 -17.15
N PHE A 19 40.05 -12.87 -16.08
CA PHE A 19 40.97 -12.64 -14.97
C PHE A 19 40.28 -12.57 -13.61
N ILE A 20 41.05 -12.91 -12.57
CA ILE A 20 40.74 -12.66 -11.15
C ILE A 20 41.84 -11.77 -10.62
N LYS A 21 41.47 -10.65 -10.00
CA LYS A 21 42.41 -9.68 -9.42
C LYS A 21 42.09 -9.47 -7.95
N ILE A 22 43.11 -9.49 -7.10
CA ILE A 22 43.00 -9.27 -5.65
C ILE A 22 43.97 -8.16 -5.30
N ASP A 23 43.46 -7.03 -4.82
CA ASP A 23 44.27 -5.88 -4.40
C ASP A 23 43.65 -5.22 -3.15
N GLY A 24 44.18 -4.07 -2.74
CA GLY A 24 43.66 -3.32 -1.59
C GLY A 24 42.21 -2.83 -1.73
N SER A 25 41.62 -2.85 -2.92
CA SER A 25 40.21 -2.52 -3.17
C SER A 25 39.28 -3.73 -3.07
N GLY A 26 39.82 -4.95 -3.04
CA GLY A 26 39.08 -6.19 -2.88
C GLY A 26 39.38 -7.22 -3.97
N VAL A 27 38.36 -8.05 -4.28
CA VAL A 27 38.46 -9.13 -5.29
C VAL A 27 37.58 -8.80 -6.49
N VAL A 28 38.17 -8.80 -7.68
CA VAL A 28 37.52 -8.51 -8.96
C VAL A 28 37.57 -9.74 -9.86
N PHE A 29 36.42 -10.10 -10.44
CA PHE A 29 36.29 -11.16 -11.44
C PHE A 29 35.87 -10.56 -12.78
N SER A 30 36.53 -10.96 -13.87
CA SER A 30 36.17 -10.53 -15.22
C SER A 30 36.27 -11.70 -16.21
N GLY A 31 35.22 -11.90 -16.99
CA GLY A 31 35.13 -12.97 -17.97
C GLY A 31 33.72 -13.05 -18.57
N PRO A 32 33.52 -13.82 -19.66
CA PRO A 32 32.24 -13.94 -20.34
C PRO A 32 31.14 -14.59 -19.47
N VAL A 33 31.54 -15.48 -18.55
CA VAL A 33 30.65 -16.10 -17.55
C VAL A 33 31.39 -16.12 -16.21
N VAL A 34 30.77 -15.58 -15.17
CA VAL A 34 31.31 -15.60 -13.80
C VAL A 34 30.28 -16.26 -12.89
N ASN A 35 30.58 -17.49 -12.49
CA ASN A 35 29.73 -18.29 -11.60
C ASN A 35 30.23 -18.12 -10.16
N VAL A 36 29.57 -17.25 -9.38
CA VAL A 36 29.84 -17.06 -7.95
C VAL A 36 28.78 -17.78 -7.14
N ASN A 37 29.20 -18.64 -6.19
CA ASN A 37 28.31 -19.38 -5.30
C ASN A 37 27.17 -20.12 -6.03
N THR A 38 27.42 -20.54 -7.27
CA THR A 38 26.41 -21.11 -8.15
C THR A 38 26.27 -22.58 -7.80
N GLY A 39 25.33 -22.87 -6.92
CA GLY A 39 24.96 -24.21 -6.45
C GLY A 39 23.65 -24.14 -5.68
N GLY A 40 22.63 -24.85 -6.16
CA GLY A 40 21.28 -24.86 -5.64
C GLY A 40 20.26 -24.57 -6.74
N SER A 41 19.46 -25.57 -7.09
CA SER A 41 18.27 -25.34 -7.93
C SER A 41 17.28 -24.49 -7.13
N PRO A 42 16.62 -23.48 -7.72
CA PRO A 42 15.46 -22.88 -7.07
C PRO A 42 14.47 -24.01 -6.74
N GLY A 43 14.06 -24.10 -5.48
CA GLY A 43 13.01 -25.04 -5.09
C GLY A 43 11.74 -24.73 -5.89
N SER A 44 11.02 -25.76 -6.34
CA SER A 44 9.72 -25.56 -6.98
C SER A 44 8.72 -25.13 -5.91
N GLY A 45 8.31 -23.86 -5.93
CA GLY A 45 7.22 -23.37 -5.09
C GLY A 45 5.86 -23.84 -5.61
N THR A 46 4.95 -24.20 -4.71
CA THR A 46 3.55 -24.48 -5.08
C THR A 46 2.85 -23.17 -5.47
N PRO A 47 2.16 -23.08 -6.62
CA PRO A 47 1.42 -21.88 -6.98
C PRO A 47 0.30 -21.63 -5.96
N THR A 48 0.10 -20.36 -5.60
CA THR A 48 -1.02 -19.95 -4.74
C THR A 48 -2.31 -19.92 -5.56
N ALA A 49 -3.41 -20.38 -4.96
CA ALA A 49 -4.77 -20.31 -5.52
C ALA A 49 -5.64 -19.39 -4.65
N PRO A 50 -5.39 -18.07 -4.66
CA PRO A 50 -6.19 -17.14 -3.88
C PRO A 50 -7.64 -17.12 -4.39
N LEU A 51 -8.60 -17.07 -3.47
CA LEU A 51 -10.00 -16.86 -3.82
C LEU A 51 -10.14 -15.47 -4.44
N LEU A 52 -10.77 -15.41 -5.61
CA LEU A 52 -11.13 -14.13 -6.22
C LEU A 52 -12.19 -13.43 -5.36
N PRO A 53 -12.17 -12.09 -5.27
CA PRO A 53 -13.27 -11.33 -4.69
C PRO A 53 -14.59 -11.74 -5.35
N GLY A 54 -15.62 -11.95 -4.53
CA GLY A 54 -16.96 -12.24 -5.03
C GLY A 54 -17.55 -11.05 -5.81
N VAL A 55 -18.69 -11.29 -6.47
CA VAL A 55 -19.43 -10.25 -7.17
C VAL A 55 -19.82 -9.13 -6.20
N LEU A 56 -19.62 -7.88 -6.61
CA LEU A 56 -20.00 -6.72 -5.83
C LEU A 56 -21.52 -6.70 -5.62
N LYS A 57 -21.95 -6.40 -4.39
CA LYS A 57 -23.37 -6.13 -4.11
C LYS A 57 -23.70 -4.70 -4.56
N GLN A 58 -24.91 -4.52 -5.07
CA GLN A 58 -25.43 -3.19 -5.36
C GLN A 58 -25.53 -2.38 -4.06
N ALA A 59 -25.17 -1.10 -4.12
CA ALA A 59 -25.35 -0.20 -2.99
C ALA A 59 -26.82 -0.14 -2.56
N ASP A 60 -27.05 0.00 -1.26
CA ASP A 60 -28.41 0.15 -0.74
C ASP A 60 -29.08 1.37 -1.39
N GLY A 61 -30.31 1.17 -1.87
CA GLY A 61 -31.11 2.26 -2.40
C GLY A 61 -31.63 3.11 -1.24
N ASP A 62 -31.26 4.38 -1.19
CA ASP A 62 -31.85 5.32 -0.24
C ASP A 62 -33.16 5.91 -0.80
N LYS A 63 -34.08 6.25 0.10
CA LYS A 63 -35.30 6.99 -0.24
C LYS A 63 -35.06 8.46 0.06
N ALA A 64 -35.28 9.33 -0.93
CA ALA A 64 -35.26 10.77 -0.70
C ALA A 64 -36.21 11.13 0.47
N GLY A 65 -35.71 11.95 1.39
CA GLY A 65 -36.52 12.47 2.50
C GLY A 65 -37.70 13.31 1.99
N ALA A 66 -38.71 13.47 2.85
CA ALA A 66 -39.89 14.28 2.51
C ALA A 66 -39.48 15.75 2.27
N VAL A 67 -40.04 16.34 1.22
CA VAL A 67 -39.87 17.78 0.94
C VAL A 67 -40.61 18.58 2.01
N LEU A 68 -39.97 19.64 2.50
CA LEU A 68 -40.58 20.55 3.48
C LEU A 68 -41.81 21.25 2.90
N THR A 69 -42.85 21.41 3.72
CA THR A 69 -44.03 22.22 3.39
C THR A 69 -43.69 23.72 3.36
N PRO A 70 -44.47 24.55 2.65
CA PRO A 70 -44.27 26.00 2.64
C PRO A 70 -44.26 26.63 4.04
N ALA A 71 -45.07 26.10 4.98
CA ALA A 71 -45.09 26.54 6.37
C ALA A 71 -43.76 26.25 7.10
N GLN A 72 -43.20 25.05 6.92
CA GLN A 72 -41.90 24.68 7.49
C GLN A 72 -40.75 25.52 6.89
N ILE A 73 -40.79 25.77 5.58
CA ILE A 73 -39.82 26.62 4.88
C ILE A 73 -39.87 28.04 5.44
N ASN A 74 -41.06 28.61 5.61
CA ASN A 74 -41.23 29.96 6.17
C ASN A 74 -40.76 30.04 7.62
N THR A 75 -40.99 28.99 8.43
CA THR A 75 -40.50 28.96 9.81
C THR A 75 -38.97 28.93 9.87
N LEU A 76 -38.31 28.10 9.06
CA LEU A 76 -36.85 27.97 9.04
C LEU A 76 -36.15 29.18 8.40
N LYS A 77 -36.83 29.94 7.53
CA LYS A 77 -36.31 31.15 6.89
C LYS A 77 -36.42 32.41 7.76
N ARG A 78 -37.20 32.37 8.84
CA ARG A 78 -37.24 33.51 9.78
C ARG A 78 -35.92 33.53 10.55
N ASN A 79 -35.18 34.64 10.45
CA ASN A 79 -34.01 34.89 11.28
C ASN A 79 -34.45 35.33 12.69
N ALA A 80 -35.20 34.47 13.38
CA ALA A 80 -35.72 34.69 14.72
C ALA A 80 -35.00 33.74 15.70
N PRO A 81 -34.47 34.23 16.84
CA PRO A 81 -33.76 33.41 17.80
C PRO A 81 -34.67 32.48 18.62
N PHE A 82 -35.98 32.55 18.41
CA PHE A 82 -36.97 31.66 19.04
C PHE A 82 -38.18 31.48 18.13
N CYS A 83 -38.81 30.32 18.23
CA CYS A 83 -40.09 30.05 17.58
C CYS A 83 -41.22 30.57 18.48
N GLU A 84 -42.04 31.48 17.96
CA GLU A 84 -43.13 32.12 18.69
C GLU A 84 -44.17 31.10 19.20
N GLU A 85 -44.37 29.99 18.48
CA GLU A 85 -45.21 28.86 18.91
C GLU A 85 -44.54 28.08 20.05
N CYS A 86 -43.23 27.83 19.97
CA CYS A 86 -42.49 27.17 21.06
C CYS A 86 -42.42 28.03 22.32
N GLU A 87 -42.41 29.36 22.21
CA GLU A 87 -42.47 30.26 23.36
C GLU A 87 -43.84 30.21 24.04
N LYS A 88 -44.92 30.19 23.26
CA LYS A 88 -46.29 30.03 23.79
C LYS A 88 -46.51 28.69 24.49
N CYS A 89 -45.76 27.66 24.10
CA CYS A 89 -45.81 26.33 24.72
C CYS A 89 -44.75 26.10 25.81
N LYS A 90 -43.97 27.11 26.21
CA LYS A 90 -42.85 26.97 27.17
C LYS A 90 -43.29 26.42 28.54
N ASP A 91 -44.52 26.71 28.95
CA ASP A 91 -45.12 26.23 30.21
C ASP A 91 -46.01 24.98 30.01
N GLY A 92 -45.86 24.28 28.88
CA GLY A 92 -46.39 22.92 28.69
C GLY A 92 -47.86 22.80 28.27
N ALA A 93 -48.50 23.88 27.81
CA ALA A 93 -49.89 23.84 27.38
C ALA A 93 -50.07 24.31 25.92
N CYS A 94 -49.88 23.39 24.97
CA CYS A 94 -50.39 23.55 23.63
C CYS A 94 -51.17 22.30 23.23
N ALA A 95 -52.40 22.52 22.75
CA ALA A 95 -53.16 21.48 22.06
C ALA A 95 -52.45 21.20 20.74
N ILE A 96 -52.11 19.92 20.53
CA ILE A 96 -51.70 19.38 19.23
C ILE A 96 -52.70 19.75 18.14
#